data_AF-A0A3L8A180-F1
#
_entry.id   AF-A0A3L8A180-F1
#
_cell.length_a   1.000
_cell.length_b   1.000
_cell.length_c   1.000
_cell.angle_alpha   90.00
_cell.angle_beta   90.00
_cell.angle_gamma   90.00
#
_symmetry.space_group_name_H-M   'P 1'
#
loop_
_entity.id
_entity.type
_entity.pdbx_description
1 polymer ?
#
loop_
_entity_poly.entity_id
_entity_poly.type
_entity_poly.pdbx_seq_one_letter_code
_entity_poly.pdbx_strand_id
1 'polypeptide(L)'
;MNEDIKRLLGEDTDGLLTYEYIANHIDSIDDIIDELVDNMIAVDLNGQFTVSAARYLYAIDKDKYNDAISRLIGAAIIKDRERRYIGDLLTLWGDDYEEHKNELSAVDDNFRRIYKRMYPTGI
;
A
#
# COMPACT_ATOMS: atom_id res chain seq x y z
N MET A 1 -18.59 -7.00 1.60
CA MET A 1 -18.02 -8.06 2.46
C MET A 1 -19.12 -8.76 3.22
N ASN A 2 -19.08 -10.09 3.34
CA ASN A 2 -20.11 -10.84 4.08
C ASN A 2 -19.92 -10.68 5.61
N GLU A 3 -20.94 -11.05 6.39
CA GLU A 3 -20.95 -10.83 7.85
C GLU A 3 -19.90 -11.65 8.60
N ASP A 4 -19.49 -12.82 8.07
CA ASP A 4 -18.46 -13.63 8.70
C ASP A 4 -17.08 -13.04 8.53
N ILE A 5 -16.77 -12.51 7.34
CA ILE A 5 -15.52 -11.80 7.07
C ILE A 5 -15.48 -10.50 7.88
N LYS A 6 -16.58 -9.74 7.96
CA LYS A 6 -16.66 -8.55 8.82
C LYS A 6 -16.37 -8.86 10.29
N ARG A 7 -16.90 -9.99 10.79
CA ARG A 7 -16.62 -10.42 12.17
C ARG A 7 -15.15 -10.77 12.36
N LEU A 8 -14.58 -11.54 11.45
CA LEU A 8 -13.16 -11.91 11.46
C LEU A 8 -12.25 -10.67 11.44
N LEU A 9 -12.47 -9.76 10.49
CA LEU A 9 -11.64 -8.58 10.31
C LEU A 9 -11.94 -7.47 11.34
N GLY A 10 -13.07 -7.53 12.02
CA GLY A 10 -13.37 -6.66 13.16
C GLY A 10 -12.49 -6.95 14.39
N GLU A 11 -11.82 -8.10 14.44
CA GLU A 11 -10.81 -8.42 15.46
C GLU A 11 -9.41 -7.94 15.06
N ASP A 12 -9.25 -7.38 13.86
CA ASP A 12 -7.96 -6.89 13.37
C ASP A 12 -7.57 -5.60 14.09
N THR A 13 -6.48 -5.65 14.84
CA THR A 13 -5.99 -4.50 15.63
C THR A 13 -4.77 -3.82 15.02
N ASP A 14 -4.11 -4.45 14.06
CA ASP A 14 -2.83 -3.98 13.52
C ASP A 14 -2.70 -4.11 11.99
N GLY A 15 -3.65 -4.72 11.31
CA GLY A 15 -3.67 -4.93 9.86
C GLY A 15 -3.20 -6.32 9.43
N LEU A 16 -2.69 -7.15 10.34
CA LEU A 16 -2.17 -8.47 9.99
C LEU A 16 -3.29 -9.38 9.46
N LEU A 17 -4.45 -9.42 10.12
CA LEU A 17 -5.55 -10.32 9.72
C LEU A 17 -6.08 -9.94 8.33
N THR A 18 -6.20 -8.65 8.04
CA THR A 18 -6.62 -8.16 6.72
C THR A 18 -5.60 -8.54 5.65
N TYR A 19 -4.30 -8.42 5.95
CA TYR A 19 -3.23 -8.79 5.03
C TYR A 19 -3.26 -10.29 4.72
N GLU A 20 -3.34 -11.13 5.76
CA GLU A 20 -3.44 -12.58 5.61
C GLU A 20 -4.70 -12.99 4.85
N TYR A 21 -5.82 -12.30 5.08
CA TYR A 21 -7.06 -12.56 4.34
C TYR A 21 -6.88 -12.29 2.84
N ILE A 22 -6.34 -11.12 2.48
CA ILE A 22 -6.01 -10.75 1.09
C ILE A 22 -5.10 -11.82 0.46
N ALA A 23 -4.01 -12.18 1.13
CA ALA A 23 -3.03 -13.13 0.60
C ALA A 23 -3.60 -14.55 0.40
N ASN A 24 -4.47 -15.00 1.29
CA ASN A 24 -5.06 -16.34 1.23
C ASN A 24 -6.26 -16.44 0.27
N HIS A 25 -6.88 -15.32 -0.10
CA HIS A 25 -8.14 -15.30 -0.87
C HIS A 25 -8.06 -14.45 -2.13
N ILE A 26 -6.85 -14.17 -2.64
CA ILE A 26 -6.59 -13.24 -3.77
C ILE A 26 -7.47 -13.51 -4.99
N ASP A 27 -7.81 -14.77 -5.27
CA ASP A 27 -8.66 -15.17 -6.39
C ASP A 27 -10.16 -14.84 -6.22
N SER A 28 -10.57 -14.35 -5.05
CA SER A 28 -11.98 -14.13 -4.67
C SER A 28 -12.25 -12.80 -3.96
N ILE A 29 -11.25 -11.92 -3.84
CA ILE A 29 -11.39 -10.65 -3.11
C ILE A 29 -11.88 -9.49 -3.97
N ASP A 30 -12.04 -9.65 -5.28
CA ASP A 30 -12.31 -8.54 -6.20
C ASP A 30 -13.55 -7.73 -5.81
N ASP A 31 -14.64 -8.39 -5.42
CA ASP A 31 -15.90 -7.72 -5.03
C ASP A 31 -15.83 -7.03 -3.66
N ILE A 32 -14.77 -7.28 -2.89
CA ILE A 32 -14.62 -6.79 -1.51
C ILE A 32 -13.30 -6.05 -1.27
N ILE A 33 -12.49 -5.85 -2.32
CA ILE A 33 -11.14 -5.29 -2.20
C ILE A 33 -11.15 -3.90 -1.57
N ASP A 34 -12.15 -3.07 -1.90
CA ASP A 34 -12.28 -1.73 -1.33
C ASP A 34 -12.52 -1.76 0.18
N GLU A 35 -13.37 -2.69 0.65
CA GLU A 35 -13.64 -2.87 2.09
C GLU A 35 -12.42 -3.41 2.84
N LEU A 36 -11.63 -4.29 2.19
CA LEU A 36 -10.37 -4.79 2.76
C LEU A 36 -9.32 -3.67 2.86
N VAL A 37 -9.20 -2.84 1.82
CA VAL A 37 -8.31 -1.67 1.82
C VAL A 37 -8.73 -0.67 2.89
N ASP A 38 -10.03 -0.40 3.03
CA ASP A 38 -10.56 0.48 4.08
C ASP A 38 -10.20 -0.03 5.48
N ASN A 39 -10.41 -1.33 5.74
CA ASN A 39 -10.05 -1.92 7.02
C ASN A 39 -8.54 -1.81 7.27
N MET A 40 -7.71 -2.21 6.30
CA MET A 40 -6.25 -2.10 6.38
C MET A 40 -5.80 -0.68 6.72
N ILE A 41 -6.34 0.33 6.03
CA ILE A 41 -6.02 1.74 6.29
C ILE A 41 -6.51 2.17 7.68
N ALA A 42 -7.62 1.63 8.18
CA ALA A 42 -8.10 1.96 9.52
C ALA A 42 -7.19 1.39 10.62
N VAL A 43 -6.77 0.12 10.50
CA VAL A 43 -6.14 -0.63 11.61
C VAL A 43 -4.61 -0.63 11.58
N ASP A 44 -3.97 -0.52 10.41
CA ASP A 44 -2.51 -0.46 10.33
C ASP A 44 -2.01 0.90 10.83
N LEU A 45 -1.45 0.95 12.03
CA LEU A 45 -1.07 2.21 12.67
C LEU A 45 0.25 2.80 12.16
N ASN A 46 1.15 1.96 11.66
CA ASN A 46 2.54 2.36 11.37
C ASN A 46 2.90 2.29 9.88
N GLY A 47 2.02 1.76 9.04
CA GLY A 47 2.22 1.68 7.59
C GLY A 47 2.86 0.37 7.12
N GLN A 48 3.17 -0.57 8.02
CA GLN A 48 3.85 -1.82 7.68
C GLN A 48 3.01 -2.68 6.73
N PHE A 49 1.73 -2.89 7.08
CA PHE A 49 0.86 -3.79 6.32
C PHE A 49 0.26 -3.11 5.10
N THR A 50 0.03 -1.80 5.14
CA THR A 50 -0.33 -1.02 3.95
C THR A 50 0.78 -1.06 2.89
N VAL A 51 2.06 -0.94 3.27
CA VAL A 51 3.20 -1.15 2.35
C VAL A 51 3.23 -2.59 1.83
N SER A 52 3.11 -3.57 2.72
CA SER A 52 3.18 -4.99 2.37
C SER A 52 2.06 -5.39 1.40
N ALA A 53 0.83 -4.95 1.66
CA ALA A 53 -0.33 -5.20 0.81
C ALA A 53 -0.18 -4.52 -0.55
N ALA A 54 0.30 -3.28 -0.61
CA ALA A 54 0.51 -2.59 -1.88
C ALA A 54 1.51 -3.34 -2.77
N ARG A 55 2.64 -3.78 -2.19
CA ARG A 55 3.65 -4.57 -2.92
C ARG A 55 3.11 -5.93 -3.37
N TYR A 56 2.34 -6.59 -2.52
CA TYR A 56 1.71 -7.87 -2.85
C TYR A 56 0.75 -7.73 -4.03
N LEU A 57 -0.22 -6.80 -3.95
CA LEU A 57 -1.20 -6.58 -5.04
C LEU A 57 -0.53 -6.17 -6.34
N TYR A 58 0.52 -5.35 -6.29
CA TYR A 58 1.31 -4.98 -7.47
C TYR A 58 1.96 -6.20 -8.12
N ALA A 59 2.52 -7.12 -7.33
CA ALA A 59 3.15 -8.34 -7.83
C ALA A 59 2.14 -9.34 -8.43
N ILE A 60 0.89 -9.33 -7.96
CA ILE A 60 -0.17 -10.16 -8.51
C ILE A 60 -0.67 -9.59 -9.84
N ASP A 61 -1.17 -8.36 -9.83
CA ASP A 61 -1.68 -7.67 -11.02
C ASP A 61 -1.80 -6.17 -10.76
N LYS A 62 -0.76 -5.42 -11.14
CA LYS A 62 -0.68 -3.97 -10.92
C LYS A 62 -1.76 -3.16 -11.65
N ASP A 63 -2.26 -3.66 -12.77
CA ASP A 63 -3.22 -2.93 -13.59
C ASP A 63 -4.63 -3.16 -13.05
N LYS A 64 -4.94 -4.40 -12.67
CA LYS A 64 -6.21 -4.76 -12.02
C LYS A 64 -6.39 -4.06 -10.66
N TYR A 65 -5.35 -4.03 -9.84
CA TYR A 65 -5.43 -3.51 -8.47
C TYR A 65 -4.94 -2.06 -8.33
N ASN A 66 -4.83 -1.31 -9.44
CA ASN A 66 -4.20 0.02 -9.45
C ASN A 66 -4.78 0.98 -8.39
N ASP A 67 -6.10 1.05 -8.29
CA ASP A 67 -6.79 1.92 -7.33
C ASP A 67 -6.50 1.51 -5.87
N ALA A 68 -6.57 0.20 -5.57
CA ALA A 68 -6.26 -0.34 -4.26
C ALA A 68 -4.80 -0.06 -3.87
N ILE A 69 -3.86 -0.33 -4.78
CA ILE A 69 -2.42 -0.07 -4.59
C ILE A 69 -2.18 1.41 -4.31
N SER A 70 -2.77 2.31 -5.11
CA SER A 70 -2.62 3.75 -4.95
C SER A 70 -3.11 4.24 -3.59
N ARG A 71 -4.26 3.75 -3.13
CA ARG A 71 -4.83 4.07 -1.80
C ARG A 71 -3.94 3.58 -0.66
N LEU A 72 -3.44 2.35 -0.75
CA LEU A 72 -2.53 1.78 0.25
C LEU A 72 -1.22 2.55 0.33
N ILE A 73 -0.62 2.91 -0.81
CA ILE A 73 0.58 3.75 -0.85
C ILE A 73 0.31 5.12 -0.21
N GLY A 74 -0.82 5.75 -0.56
CA GLY A 74 -1.23 7.04 0.00
C GLY A 74 -1.33 7.00 1.53
N ALA A 75 -1.88 5.93 2.09
CA ALA A 75 -1.98 5.71 3.53
C ALA A 75 -0.61 5.45 4.17
N ALA A 76 0.23 4.61 3.55
CA ALA A 76 1.58 4.29 4.03
C ALA A 76 2.44 5.55 4.19
N ILE A 77 2.40 6.48 3.22
CA ILE A 77 3.14 7.76 3.27
C ILE A 77 2.81 8.58 4.54
N ILE A 78 1.57 8.49 5.02
CA ILE A 78 1.09 9.23 6.21
C ILE A 78 1.48 8.47 7.49
N LYS A 79 1.28 7.15 7.49
CA LYS A 79 1.42 6.27 8.66
C LYS A 79 2.88 5.97 9.01
N ASP A 80 3.72 5.73 8.00
CA ASP A 80 5.14 5.44 8.18
C ASP A 80 5.95 6.72 8.41
N ARG A 81 5.75 7.30 9.59
CA ARG A 81 6.38 8.55 10.01
C ARG A 81 7.90 8.44 10.10
N GLU A 82 8.40 7.27 10.42
CA GLU A 82 9.82 6.99 10.61
C GLU A 82 10.51 6.50 9.33
N ARG A 83 9.75 6.34 8.23
CA ARG A 83 10.27 5.96 6.91
C ARG A 83 10.91 4.58 6.91
N ARG A 84 10.37 3.67 7.74
CA ARG A 84 10.88 2.30 7.88
C ARG A 84 10.52 1.41 6.71
N TYR A 85 9.42 1.70 6.03
CA TYR A 85 8.76 0.80 5.06
C TYR A 85 8.51 1.47 3.71
N ILE A 86 8.16 2.76 3.67
CA ILE A 86 7.78 3.43 2.40
C ILE A 86 8.90 3.49 1.37
N GLY A 87 10.17 3.34 1.79
CA GLY A 87 11.30 3.24 0.87
C GLY A 87 11.18 2.03 -0.06
N ASP A 88 10.67 0.91 0.43
CA ASP A 88 10.51 -0.33 -0.34
C ASP A 88 9.54 -0.15 -1.52
N LEU A 89 8.60 0.79 -1.42
CA LEU A 89 7.63 1.08 -2.48
C LEU A 89 8.25 1.72 -3.71
N LEU A 90 9.44 2.34 -3.62
CA LEU A 90 10.08 2.98 -4.78
C LEU A 90 10.37 1.97 -5.91
N THR A 91 10.59 0.71 -5.54
CA THR A 91 10.82 -0.40 -6.50
C THR A 91 9.61 -0.68 -7.41
N LEU A 92 8.40 -0.22 -7.06
CA LEU A 92 7.21 -0.38 -7.90
C LEU A 92 7.29 0.41 -9.22
N TRP A 93 8.20 1.39 -9.31
CA TRP A 93 8.46 2.16 -10.53
C TRP A 93 9.69 1.68 -11.31
N GLY A 94 10.21 0.49 -10.97
CA GLY A 94 11.38 -0.12 -11.62
C GLY A 94 12.65 0.01 -10.78
N ASP A 95 13.60 -0.91 -10.97
CA ASP A 95 14.89 -0.90 -10.26
C ASP A 95 15.73 0.34 -10.59
N ASP A 96 15.47 0.96 -11.75
CA ASP A 96 16.11 2.16 -12.30
C ASP A 96 15.34 3.45 -11.98
N TYR A 97 14.43 3.44 -11.00
CA TYR A 97 13.61 4.61 -10.65
C TYR A 97 14.44 5.85 -10.31
N GLU A 98 15.66 5.68 -9.81
CA GLU A 98 16.54 6.80 -9.46
C GLU A 98 17.02 7.58 -10.68
N GLU A 99 17.24 6.89 -11.80
CA GLU A 99 17.65 7.49 -13.08
C GLU A 99 16.50 8.32 -13.68
N HIS A 100 15.28 7.83 -13.51
CA HIS A 100 14.06 8.44 -14.05
C HIS A 100 13.30 9.33 -13.04
N LYS A 101 13.88 9.62 -11.87
CA LYS A 101 13.19 10.26 -10.74
C LYS A 101 12.49 11.57 -11.08
N ASN A 102 13.04 12.38 -11.99
CA ASN A 102 12.47 13.68 -12.36
C ASN A 102 11.22 13.49 -13.21
N GLU A 103 11.25 12.54 -14.13
CA GLU A 103 10.13 12.19 -15.01
C GLU A 103 9.03 11.54 -14.18
N LEU A 104 9.37 10.52 -13.38
CA LEU A 104 8.45 9.85 -12.47
C LEU A 104 7.79 10.82 -11.48
N SER A 105 8.56 11.74 -10.89
CA SER A 105 8.01 12.76 -9.98
C SER A 105 7.07 13.74 -10.67
N ALA A 106 7.20 13.95 -11.99
CA ALA A 106 6.32 14.85 -12.73
C ALA A 106 4.97 14.20 -13.06
N VAL A 107 4.92 12.87 -13.21
CA VAL A 107 3.74 12.14 -13.70
C VAL A 107 3.02 11.33 -12.62
N ASP A 108 3.68 11.01 -11.51
CA ASP A 108 3.13 10.18 -10.44
C ASP A 108 3.22 10.86 -9.06
N ASP A 109 2.06 11.16 -8.48
CA ASP A 109 1.97 11.83 -7.18
C ASP A 109 2.53 10.98 -6.04
N ASN A 110 2.26 9.67 -6.06
CA ASN A 110 2.70 8.75 -5.01
C ASN A 110 4.22 8.61 -5.04
N PHE A 111 4.81 8.41 -6.22
CA PHE A 111 6.27 8.39 -6.38
C PHE A 111 6.88 9.68 -5.84
N ARG A 112 6.40 10.84 -6.32
CA ARG A 112 6.90 12.16 -5.91
C ARG A 112 6.87 12.35 -4.40
N ARG A 113 5.78 11.92 -3.74
CA ARG A 113 5.59 12.06 -2.29
C ARG A 113 6.51 11.14 -1.50
N ILE A 114 6.68 9.88 -1.92
CA ILE A 114 7.64 8.95 -1.29
C ILE A 114 9.06 9.48 -1.48
N TYR A 115 9.45 9.79 -2.72
CA TYR A 115 10.80 10.23 -3.05
C TYR A 115 11.19 11.48 -2.24
N LYS A 116 10.30 12.48 -2.14
CA LYS A 116 10.53 13.68 -1.32
C LYS A 116 10.68 13.38 0.17
N ARG A 117 9.97 12.38 0.72
CA ARG A 117 10.13 11.95 2.12
C ARG A 117 11.46 11.24 2.35
N MET A 118 11.89 10.40 1.42
CA MET A 118 13.12 9.61 1.53
C MET A 118 14.37 10.45 1.33
N TYR A 119 14.32 11.41 0.39
CA TYR A 119 15.45 12.25 0.01
C TYR A 119 15.10 13.74 0.18
N PRO A 120 14.91 14.23 1.41
CA PRO A 120 14.65 15.64 1.63
C PRO A 120 15.87 16.46 1.21
N THR A 121 15.73 17.29 0.18
CA THR A 121 16.71 18.34 -0.10
C THR A 121 16.70 19.31 1.09
N GLY A 122 17.85 19.43 1.77
CA GLY A 122 18.03 20.37 2.88
C GLY A 122 17.66 21.79 2.49
N ILE A 123 17.15 22.55 3.47
CA ILE A 123 16.92 23.99 3.38
C ILE A 123 18.26 24.71 3.19
#